data_AF-A0A9E1ICW7-F1
#
_entry.id   AF-A0A9E1ICW7-F1
#
_cell.length_a   1.000
_cell.length_b   1.000
_cell.length_c   1.000
_cell.angle_alpha   90.00
_cell.angle_beta   90.00
_cell.angle_gamma   90.00
#
_symmetry.space_group_name_H-M   'P 1'
#
loop_
_entity.id
_entity.type
_entity.pdbx_description
1 polymer ?
#
loop_
_entity_poly.entity_id
_entity_poly.type
_entity_poly.pdbx_seq_one_letter_code
_entity_poly.pdbx_strand_id
1 'polypeptide(L)'
;QAIENNFAHPVQVMMFDSWGADMAPGSPSVAMQDGYAWNAKYERMESVGVTVADAVATALDATNYSEEPVISSATHRVDLDRDAIGYGDDEFLYEYGGVYCDLAEDEDCDINTNFYPDLDDYCIPFPEEYHPPLQTLFTAGRVGELYFITFAGEPGTQVGEQVMGEMAAHDGVEDVAFFGYTQDYVGYSILEDDWWQGGYEASGAMWGPLQGAYLAEQAARVFGRYMKRSDGWDEPDILAPFPDYDYDPYVPATPVDVGTIHTDVLSDYGVEGLVEFSVLGSDPWLSAPLATLMTAAGDPVLMGNTNPITSDGQAFVVNLTMEPRYKDDKEATTRTFIWTFSLPIQHRVVGAVPSLSGSYVIHVEIPNSDGTTTEVDSSSFAVQ
;
A
#
# COMPACT_ATOMS: atom_id res chain seq x y z
N GLN A 1 0.72 -10.20 -8.04
CA GLN A 1 0.68 -10.64 -9.46
C GLN A 1 1.98 -11.18 -10.04
N ALA A 2 3.06 -10.39 -10.22
CA ALA A 2 4.27 -10.89 -10.90
C ALA A 2 4.87 -12.16 -10.26
N ILE A 3 4.95 -12.21 -8.93
CA ILE A 3 5.35 -13.42 -8.18
C ILE A 3 4.37 -14.57 -8.43
N GLU A 4 3.07 -14.31 -8.34
CA GLU A 4 2.02 -15.33 -8.51
C GLU A 4 2.08 -15.96 -9.91
N ASN A 5 2.42 -15.18 -10.93
CA ASN A 5 2.55 -15.64 -12.32
C ASN A 5 3.69 -16.66 -12.52
N ASN A 6 4.65 -16.75 -11.58
CA ASN A 6 5.72 -17.74 -11.63
C ASN A 6 5.24 -19.15 -11.21
N PHE A 7 4.02 -19.28 -10.68
CA PHE A 7 3.45 -20.55 -10.25
C PHE A 7 2.44 -21.06 -11.27
N ALA A 8 2.43 -22.39 -11.50
CA ALA A 8 1.48 -23.04 -12.39
C ALA A 8 0.09 -23.28 -11.76
N HIS A 9 -0.15 -22.72 -10.58
CA HIS A 9 -1.38 -22.84 -9.81
C HIS A 9 -1.59 -21.54 -9.02
N PRO A 10 -2.81 -21.24 -8.57
CA PRO A 10 -3.09 -20.06 -7.78
C PRO A 10 -2.33 -20.12 -6.45
N VAL A 11 -1.62 -19.04 -6.13
CA VAL A 11 -0.96 -18.83 -4.85
C VAL A 11 -1.39 -17.46 -4.31
N GLN A 12 -1.43 -17.33 -2.99
CA GLN A 12 -1.65 -16.04 -2.34
C GLN A 12 -0.29 -15.46 -1.96
N VAL A 13 0.01 -14.27 -2.45
CA VAL A 13 1.23 -13.53 -2.11
C VAL A 13 0.86 -12.27 -1.36
N MET A 14 1.53 -12.03 -0.23
CA MET A 14 1.43 -10.77 0.51
C MET A 14 2.82 -10.16 0.57
N MET A 15 2.91 -8.88 0.24
CA MET A 15 4.12 -8.07 0.40
C MET A 15 3.87 -7.16 1.60
N PHE A 16 4.75 -7.22 2.59
CA PHE A 16 4.66 -6.40 3.78
C PHE A 16 5.70 -5.29 3.70
N ASP A 17 5.30 -4.09 4.10
CA ASP A 17 6.24 -3.01 4.28
C ASP A 17 7.08 -3.24 5.54
N SER A 18 8.31 -2.74 5.46
CA SER A 18 9.32 -2.91 6.50
C SER A 18 9.73 -1.55 7.04
N TRP A 19 10.96 -1.09 6.82
CA TRP A 19 11.46 0.25 7.15
C TRP A 19 11.62 1.11 5.89
N GLY A 20 10.50 1.41 5.23
CA GLY A 20 10.50 2.02 3.89
C GLY A 20 10.46 3.56 3.85
N ALA A 21 10.47 4.25 5.00
CA ALA A 21 10.18 5.68 5.07
C ALA A 21 11.10 6.53 4.18
N ASP A 22 12.39 6.24 4.20
CA ASP A 22 13.45 6.94 3.46
C ASP A 22 13.84 6.19 2.18
N MET A 23 12.96 5.31 1.68
CA MET A 23 13.19 4.51 0.47
C MET A 23 12.15 4.80 -0.60
N ALA A 24 12.62 5.18 -1.79
CA ALA A 24 11.79 5.22 -2.98
C ALA A 24 12.08 3.99 -3.87
N PRO A 25 11.06 3.40 -4.54
CA PRO A 25 11.30 2.35 -5.52
C PRO A 25 12.31 2.79 -6.58
N GLY A 26 13.17 1.90 -7.06
CA GLY A 26 14.12 2.23 -8.14
C GLY A 26 13.45 2.37 -9.51
N SER A 27 14.29 2.41 -10.56
CA SER A 27 13.89 2.20 -11.96
C SER A 27 14.72 1.07 -12.56
N PRO A 28 14.47 -0.19 -12.16
CA PRO A 28 15.31 -1.31 -12.56
C PRO A 28 15.22 -1.55 -14.07
N SER A 29 16.34 -1.96 -14.67
CA SER A 29 16.40 -2.35 -16.08
C SER A 29 15.96 -3.80 -16.22
N VAL A 30 14.87 -4.03 -16.95
CA VAL A 30 14.32 -5.36 -17.25
C VAL A 30 14.31 -5.61 -18.76
N ALA A 31 14.03 -6.85 -19.15
CA ALA A 31 13.84 -7.18 -20.57
C ALA A 31 12.58 -6.47 -21.12
N MET A 32 12.75 -5.79 -22.25
CA MET A 32 11.69 -5.07 -22.94
C MET A 32 11.36 -5.71 -24.29
N GLN A 33 10.14 -5.52 -24.76
CA GLN A 33 9.64 -5.95 -26.07
C GLN A 33 8.78 -4.85 -26.72
N ASP A 34 8.46 -5.02 -28.00
CA ASP A 34 7.45 -4.19 -28.67
C ASP A 34 6.09 -4.39 -27.98
N GLY A 35 5.27 -3.35 -27.94
CA GLY A 35 4.00 -3.37 -27.24
C GLY A 35 3.45 -1.98 -27.02
N TYR A 36 2.27 -1.89 -26.42
CA TYR A 36 1.66 -0.60 -26.16
C TYR A 36 2.51 0.19 -25.15
N ALA A 37 2.95 1.39 -25.56
CA ALA A 37 3.71 2.29 -24.71
C ALA A 37 2.75 3.07 -23.81
N TRP A 38 2.56 2.58 -22.59
CA TRP A 38 1.93 3.35 -21.52
C TRP A 38 2.75 4.60 -21.17
N ASN A 39 2.29 5.35 -20.17
CA ASN A 39 3.18 6.31 -19.52
C ASN A 39 4.32 5.56 -18.81
N ALA A 40 5.47 6.24 -18.64
CA ALA A 40 6.67 5.65 -18.04
C ALA A 40 6.49 5.17 -16.59
N LYS A 41 5.42 5.59 -15.89
CA LYS A 41 5.17 5.17 -14.50
C LYS A 41 4.65 3.74 -14.44
N TYR A 42 3.76 3.34 -15.34
CA TYR A 42 3.28 1.95 -15.42
C TYR A 42 4.40 0.98 -15.79
N GLU A 43 5.22 1.32 -16.78
CA GLU A 43 6.39 0.52 -17.16
C GLU A 43 7.37 0.36 -15.98
N ARG A 44 7.59 1.44 -15.19
CA ARG A 44 8.41 1.37 -13.97
C ARG A 44 7.81 0.43 -12.93
N MET A 45 6.49 0.50 -12.68
CA MET A 45 5.81 -0.40 -11.75
C MET A 45 5.96 -1.87 -12.16
N GLU A 46 5.73 -2.18 -13.43
CA GLU A 46 5.91 -3.54 -13.98
C GLU A 46 7.37 -4.01 -13.84
N SER A 47 8.33 -3.13 -14.13
CA SER A 47 9.77 -3.43 -14.02
C SER A 47 10.18 -3.74 -12.58
N VAL A 48 9.67 -2.97 -11.61
CA VAL A 48 9.87 -3.25 -10.18
C VAL A 48 9.23 -4.59 -9.82
N GLY A 49 8.00 -4.85 -10.25
CA GLY A 49 7.29 -6.10 -9.99
C GLY A 49 8.03 -7.34 -10.49
N VAL A 50 8.57 -7.30 -11.73
CA VAL A 50 9.38 -8.39 -12.30
C VAL A 50 10.69 -8.58 -11.53
N THR A 51 11.38 -7.47 -11.21
CA THR A 51 12.64 -7.53 -10.45
C THR A 51 12.44 -8.17 -9.08
N VAL A 52 11.37 -7.80 -8.39
CA VAL A 52 11.01 -8.38 -7.08
C VAL A 52 10.59 -9.84 -7.23
N ALA A 53 9.88 -10.21 -8.30
CA ALA A 53 9.50 -11.59 -8.56
C ALA A 53 10.72 -12.51 -8.75
N ASP A 54 11.74 -12.05 -9.46
CA ASP A 54 13.00 -12.80 -9.64
C ASP A 54 13.77 -12.96 -8.32
N ALA A 55 13.81 -11.90 -7.51
CA ALA A 55 14.44 -11.94 -6.18
C ALA A 55 13.72 -12.93 -5.25
N VAL A 56 12.39 -12.90 -5.23
CA VAL A 56 11.56 -13.82 -4.42
C VAL A 56 11.70 -15.26 -4.91
N ALA A 57 11.70 -15.51 -6.23
CA ALA A 57 11.91 -16.85 -6.76
C ALA A 57 13.26 -17.44 -6.30
N THR A 58 14.31 -16.62 -6.34
CA THR A 58 15.65 -17.01 -5.84
C THR A 58 15.63 -17.31 -4.34
N ALA A 59 14.94 -16.49 -3.54
CA ALA A 59 14.84 -16.68 -2.09
C ALA A 59 14.02 -17.92 -1.72
N LEU A 60 12.91 -18.18 -2.41
CA LEU A 60 12.05 -19.34 -2.16
C LEU A 60 12.77 -20.67 -2.40
N ASP A 61 13.62 -20.76 -3.43
CA ASP A 61 14.44 -21.94 -3.73
C ASP A 61 15.50 -22.21 -2.65
N ALA A 62 15.96 -21.16 -1.97
CA ALA A 62 16.94 -21.24 -0.90
C ALA A 62 16.33 -21.43 0.50
N THR A 63 15.01 -21.25 0.64
CA THR A 63 14.32 -21.27 1.93
C THR A 63 14.12 -22.70 2.42
N ASN A 64 14.45 -22.94 3.69
CA ASN A 64 14.10 -24.19 4.36
C ASN A 64 12.69 -24.09 4.95
N TYR A 65 11.82 -25.05 4.62
CA TYR A 65 10.44 -25.06 5.09
C TYR A 65 10.27 -26.02 6.27
N SER A 66 9.42 -25.62 7.21
CA SER A 66 8.94 -26.48 8.30
C SER A 66 7.43 -26.69 8.16
N GLU A 67 6.98 -27.94 8.31
CA GLU A 67 5.56 -28.28 8.31
C GLU A 67 4.87 -28.00 9.66
N GLU A 68 5.66 -27.91 10.74
CA GLU A 68 5.17 -27.69 12.10
C GLU A 68 5.90 -26.51 12.77
N PRO A 69 5.78 -25.28 12.22
CA PRO A 69 6.41 -24.13 12.82
C PRO A 69 5.77 -23.81 14.18
N VAL A 70 6.58 -23.49 15.18
CA VAL A 70 6.05 -22.93 16.42
C VAL A 70 5.59 -21.50 16.16
N ILE A 71 4.34 -21.21 16.47
CA ILE A 71 3.76 -19.88 16.34
C ILE A 71 3.46 -19.35 17.73
N SER A 72 4.02 -18.19 18.06
CA SER A 72 3.71 -17.49 19.30
C SER A 72 3.95 -16.00 19.15
N SER A 73 3.15 -15.19 19.83
CA SER A 73 3.32 -13.75 19.88
C SER A 73 2.83 -13.18 21.21
N ALA A 74 3.30 -11.97 21.51
CA ALA A 74 2.82 -11.13 22.59
C ALA A 74 2.64 -9.71 22.05
N THR A 75 1.53 -9.07 22.40
CA THR A 75 1.22 -7.69 22.01
C THR A 75 1.16 -6.84 23.26
N HIS A 76 1.76 -5.66 23.20
CA HIS A 76 1.84 -4.70 24.29
C HIS A 76 1.52 -3.30 23.80
N ARG A 77 0.80 -2.55 24.62
CA ARG A 77 0.52 -1.14 24.41
C ARG A 77 1.56 -0.28 25.07
N VAL A 78 1.93 0.79 24.39
CA VAL A 78 2.90 1.78 24.83
C VAL A 78 2.23 3.15 24.75
N ASP A 79 2.44 3.98 25.78
CA ASP A 79 2.07 5.39 25.73
C ASP A 79 2.96 6.14 24.74
N LEU A 80 2.38 7.17 24.15
CA LEU A 80 3.02 8.04 23.19
C LEU A 80 2.60 9.47 23.49
N ASP A 81 3.35 10.11 24.37
CA ASP A 81 3.22 11.51 24.72
C ASP A 81 4.59 12.06 25.09
N ARG A 82 4.65 13.36 25.42
CA ARG A 82 5.92 14.02 25.73
C ARG A 82 6.64 13.40 26.93
N ASP A 83 5.88 13.10 27.99
CA ASP A 83 6.41 12.56 29.23
C ASP A 83 6.96 11.15 29.02
N ALA A 84 6.23 10.31 28.26
CA ALA A 84 6.61 8.95 27.94
C ALA A 84 7.86 8.89 27.06
N ILE A 85 7.96 9.80 26.07
CA ILE A 85 9.14 9.93 25.21
C ILE A 85 10.36 10.46 25.99
N GLY A 86 10.11 11.26 27.03
CA GLY A 86 11.14 11.74 27.94
C GLY A 86 11.65 13.15 27.62
N TYR A 87 10.82 13.98 26.98
CA TYR A 87 11.16 15.39 26.76
C TYR A 87 11.26 16.17 28.07
N GLY A 88 12.22 17.09 28.14
CA GLY A 88 12.27 18.10 29.20
C GLY A 88 11.23 19.21 29.04
N ASP A 89 11.04 20.00 30.09
CA ASP A 89 10.11 21.15 30.13
C ASP A 89 10.35 22.17 28.98
N ASP A 90 11.61 22.31 28.56
CA ASP A 90 12.06 23.28 27.56
C ASP A 90 12.38 22.64 26.18
N GLU A 91 12.03 21.38 25.94
CA GLU A 91 12.36 20.65 24.71
C GLU A 91 11.10 20.36 23.88
N PHE A 92 11.10 20.69 22.57
CA PHE A 92 10.00 20.43 21.63
C PHE A 92 8.62 20.87 22.17
N LEU A 93 8.34 22.16 22.33
CA LEU A 93 7.25 22.73 23.18
C LEU A 93 5.78 22.45 22.75
N TYR A 94 5.53 21.37 22.02
CA TYR A 94 4.26 20.94 21.47
C TYR A 94 3.59 19.90 22.35
N GLU A 95 2.79 20.34 23.34
CA GLU A 95 2.15 19.48 24.35
C GLU A 95 1.45 18.25 23.75
N TYR A 96 0.74 18.44 22.64
CA TYR A 96 -0.03 17.42 21.95
C TYR A 96 0.62 16.97 20.63
N GLY A 97 1.93 17.18 20.47
CA GLY A 97 2.66 16.91 19.23
C GLY A 97 2.61 18.04 18.21
N GLY A 98 3.44 17.93 17.18
CA GLY A 98 3.60 18.90 16.10
C GLY A 98 3.89 18.21 14.76
N VAL A 99 3.43 18.81 13.67
CA VAL A 99 3.56 18.28 12.30
C VAL A 99 3.92 19.40 11.33
N TYR A 100 4.37 19.05 10.13
CA TYR A 100 4.86 19.99 9.11
C TYR A 100 5.98 20.88 9.65
N CYS A 101 6.86 20.27 10.45
CA CYS A 101 8.11 20.86 10.94
C CYS A 101 9.08 21.00 9.76
N ASP A 102 8.88 22.01 8.94
CA ASP A 102 9.70 22.23 7.76
C ASP A 102 9.89 23.72 7.48
N LEU A 103 11.06 24.04 6.93
CA LEU A 103 11.35 25.35 6.38
C LEU A 103 10.91 25.32 4.93
N ALA A 104 10.09 26.27 4.49
CA ALA A 104 9.53 26.31 3.13
C ALA A 104 10.58 26.48 1.99
N GLU A 105 11.88 26.24 2.26
CA GLU A 105 13.01 26.40 1.34
C GLU A 105 13.69 25.04 1.08
N ASP A 106 13.38 24.50 -0.10
CA ASP A 106 14.04 23.43 -0.89
C ASP A 106 14.44 22.10 -0.20
N GLU A 107 13.91 21.02 -0.78
CA GLU A 107 14.34 19.61 -0.62
C GLU A 107 15.86 19.47 -0.86
N ASP A 108 16.67 19.62 0.19
CA ASP A 108 18.11 19.36 0.11
C ASP A 108 18.38 17.90 0.49
N CYS A 109 18.69 17.09 -0.51
CA CYS A 109 19.08 15.69 -0.32
C CYS A 109 20.57 15.51 0.01
N ASP A 110 21.34 16.58 0.30
CA ASP A 110 22.74 16.47 0.73
C ASP A 110 22.85 16.38 2.26
N ILE A 111 23.18 15.16 2.73
CA ILE A 111 23.43 14.82 4.14
C ILE A 111 24.53 15.67 4.82
N ASN A 112 25.32 16.42 4.05
CA ASN A 112 26.42 17.23 4.58
C ASN A 112 26.09 18.72 4.74
N THR A 113 24.92 19.18 4.29
CA THR A 113 24.66 20.62 4.16
C THR A 113 23.71 21.20 5.20
N ASN A 114 22.75 20.44 5.73
CA ASN A 114 21.70 21.03 6.57
C ASN A 114 21.53 20.37 7.93
N PHE A 115 21.78 21.16 8.97
CA PHE A 115 21.34 20.92 10.34
C PHE A 115 20.59 22.18 10.77
N TYR A 116 19.32 22.05 11.09
CA TYR A 116 18.43 23.15 11.45
C TYR A 116 18.19 23.14 12.95
N PRO A 117 19.03 23.81 13.77
CA PRO A 117 18.96 23.72 15.23
C PRO A 117 17.66 24.24 15.84
N ASP A 118 16.88 25.01 15.09
CA ASP A 118 15.62 25.63 15.51
C ASP A 118 14.43 25.09 14.67
N LEU A 119 14.53 23.88 14.10
CA LEU A 119 13.48 23.30 13.25
C LEU A 119 12.14 23.16 13.99
N ASP A 120 12.20 22.87 15.29
CA ASP A 120 11.02 22.74 16.14
C ASP A 120 10.22 24.04 16.23
N ASP A 121 10.83 25.22 16.10
CA ASP A 121 10.11 26.50 16.06
C ASP A 121 9.13 26.63 14.88
N TYR A 122 9.23 25.76 13.88
CA TYR A 122 8.42 25.80 12.64
C TYR A 122 7.28 24.77 12.61
N CYS A 123 7.15 23.90 13.61
CA CYS A 123 6.08 22.92 13.59
C CYS A 123 4.69 23.55 13.78
N ILE A 124 3.69 22.95 13.15
CA ILE A 124 2.28 23.26 13.37
C ILE A 124 1.79 22.41 14.56
N PRO A 125 1.31 23.03 15.65
CA PRO A 125 0.85 22.29 16.82
C PRO A 125 -0.46 21.56 16.52
N PHE A 126 -0.59 20.33 17.01
CA PHE A 126 -1.89 19.68 17.10
C PHE A 126 -2.71 20.30 18.24
N PRO A 127 -4.04 20.45 18.08
CA PRO A 127 -4.91 20.85 19.17
C PRO A 127 -5.17 19.66 20.11
N GLU A 128 -5.47 19.94 21.38
CA GLU A 128 -5.86 18.94 22.39
C GLU A 128 -7.00 18.03 21.92
N GLU A 129 -7.96 18.55 21.15
CA GLU A 129 -9.12 17.78 20.68
C GLU A 129 -8.78 16.81 19.53
N TYR A 130 -7.74 17.11 18.75
CA TYR A 130 -7.35 16.35 17.56
C TYR A 130 -5.84 16.09 17.55
N HIS A 131 -5.35 15.56 18.66
CA HIS A 131 -3.96 15.13 18.83
C HIS A 131 -3.67 13.88 17.96
N PRO A 132 -2.40 13.61 17.61
CA PRO A 132 -1.99 12.35 17.01
C PRO A 132 -2.21 11.19 18.01
N PRO A 133 -2.05 9.92 17.62
CA PRO A 133 -2.25 8.81 18.54
C PRO A 133 -1.42 8.98 19.83
N LEU A 134 -2.08 8.87 20.99
CA LEU A 134 -1.43 8.93 22.31
C LEU A 134 -0.92 7.58 22.80
N GLN A 135 -1.21 6.51 22.07
CA GLN A 135 -0.82 5.15 22.38
C GLN A 135 -0.61 4.40 21.07
N THR A 136 0.25 3.38 21.10
CA THR A 136 0.48 2.47 19.98
C THR A 136 0.66 1.05 20.48
N LEU A 137 0.54 0.08 19.58
CA LEU A 137 0.77 -1.34 19.86
C LEU A 137 2.04 -1.87 19.18
N PHE A 138 2.78 -2.70 19.90
CA PHE A 138 3.86 -3.52 19.36
C PHE A 138 3.55 -5.00 19.59
N THR A 139 3.77 -5.82 18.58
CA THR A 139 3.63 -7.27 18.64
C THR A 139 4.97 -7.92 18.32
N ALA A 140 5.56 -8.59 19.30
CA ALA A 140 6.72 -9.44 19.12
C ALA A 140 6.29 -10.90 19.00
N GLY A 141 6.95 -11.69 18.17
CA GLY A 141 6.61 -13.09 18.03
C GLY A 141 7.61 -13.90 17.24
N ARG A 142 7.21 -15.13 16.89
CA ARG A 142 7.93 -15.97 15.93
C ARG A 142 7.00 -16.89 15.16
N VAL A 143 7.45 -17.28 13.98
CA VAL A 143 6.92 -18.37 13.17
C VAL A 143 8.09 -19.30 12.85
N GLY A 144 8.19 -20.42 13.57
CA GLY A 144 9.35 -21.30 13.50
C GLY A 144 10.60 -20.63 14.06
N GLU A 145 11.59 -20.44 13.20
CA GLU A 145 12.89 -19.80 13.50
C GLU A 145 12.90 -18.31 13.12
N LEU A 146 11.91 -17.84 12.35
CA LEU A 146 11.75 -16.42 12.03
C LEU A 146 11.10 -15.69 13.22
N TYR A 147 11.86 -14.81 13.86
CA TYR A 147 11.36 -13.90 14.87
C TYR A 147 10.88 -12.61 14.23
N PHE A 148 9.86 -11.98 14.79
CA PHE A 148 9.34 -10.73 14.24
C PHE A 148 8.95 -9.70 15.28
N ILE A 149 8.89 -8.46 14.82
CA ILE A 149 8.32 -7.31 15.53
C ILE A 149 7.44 -6.49 14.56
N THR A 150 6.29 -6.03 15.05
CA THR A 150 5.46 -5.04 14.35
C THR A 150 5.84 -3.64 14.82
N PHE A 151 5.80 -2.65 13.93
CA PHE A 151 6.13 -1.27 14.19
C PHE A 151 5.09 -0.35 13.53
N ALA A 152 4.57 0.60 14.32
CA ALA A 152 3.55 1.54 13.86
C ALA A 152 4.14 2.67 13.03
N GLY A 153 3.41 3.10 11.99
CA GLY A 153 3.85 4.16 11.09
C GLY A 153 4.98 3.75 10.13
N GLU A 154 5.81 4.72 9.77
CA GLU A 154 6.83 4.63 8.71
C GLU A 154 8.24 4.78 9.31
N PRO A 155 8.91 3.68 9.70
CA PRO A 155 10.25 3.76 10.25
C PRO A 155 11.29 4.00 9.15
N GLY A 156 12.22 4.91 9.42
CA GLY A 156 13.43 5.14 8.63
C GLY A 156 14.39 3.96 8.73
N THR A 157 15.34 3.91 7.79
CA THR A 157 16.27 2.79 7.67
C THR A 157 17.06 2.54 8.95
N GLN A 158 17.58 3.61 9.56
CA GLN A 158 18.38 3.48 10.78
C GLN A 158 17.55 2.97 11.97
N VAL A 159 16.28 3.37 12.08
CA VAL A 159 15.36 2.86 13.12
C VAL A 159 15.11 1.36 12.92
N GLY A 160 14.82 0.93 11.69
CA GLY A 160 14.63 -0.50 11.37
C GLY A 160 15.87 -1.33 11.66
N GLU A 161 17.05 -0.86 11.23
CA GLU A 161 18.34 -1.52 11.47
C GLU A 161 18.67 -1.62 12.95
N GLN A 162 18.42 -0.56 13.74
CA GLN A 162 18.62 -0.57 15.18
C GLN A 162 17.77 -1.68 15.84
N VAL A 163 16.45 -1.69 15.58
CA VAL A 163 15.54 -2.66 16.21
C VAL A 163 15.91 -4.10 15.83
N MET A 164 16.17 -4.36 14.55
CA MET A 164 16.59 -5.69 14.09
C MET A 164 17.93 -6.11 14.70
N GLY A 165 18.89 -5.19 14.81
CA GLY A 165 20.18 -5.44 15.48
C GLY A 165 20.01 -5.82 16.94
N GLU A 166 19.12 -5.12 17.66
CA GLU A 166 18.79 -5.44 19.06
C GLU A 166 18.07 -6.79 19.19
N MET A 167 17.16 -7.13 18.26
CA MET A 167 16.51 -8.44 18.21
C MET A 167 17.53 -9.58 17.99
N ALA A 168 18.41 -9.42 17.00
CA ALA A 168 19.42 -10.41 16.64
C ALA A 168 20.51 -10.59 17.72
N ALA A 169 20.65 -9.63 18.64
CA ALA A 169 21.56 -9.74 19.79
C ALA A 169 21.06 -10.72 20.87
N HIS A 170 19.81 -11.20 20.79
CA HIS A 170 19.29 -12.21 21.70
C HIS A 170 19.75 -13.64 21.33
N ASP A 171 20.18 -14.40 22.34
CA ASP A 171 20.58 -15.80 22.16
C ASP A 171 19.46 -16.64 21.50
N GLY A 172 19.79 -17.28 20.37
CA GLY A 172 18.88 -18.16 19.64
C GLY A 172 17.96 -17.45 18.65
N VAL A 173 18.23 -16.18 18.33
CA VAL A 173 17.59 -15.43 17.24
C VAL A 173 18.59 -15.33 16.08
N GLU A 174 18.28 -15.98 14.96
CA GLU A 174 19.10 -15.95 13.74
C GLU A 174 18.41 -15.15 12.64
N ASP A 175 17.12 -15.41 12.42
CA ASP A 175 16.30 -14.74 11.42
C ASP A 175 15.32 -13.76 12.08
N VAL A 176 15.33 -12.51 11.60
CA VAL A 176 14.43 -11.44 12.05
C VAL A 176 13.63 -10.88 10.89
N ALA A 177 12.35 -10.61 11.15
CA ALA A 177 11.48 -9.83 10.30
C ALA A 177 11.00 -8.59 11.07
N PHE A 178 10.99 -7.46 10.39
CA PHE A 178 10.44 -6.23 10.90
C PHE A 178 9.27 -5.85 9.99
N PHE A 179 8.15 -5.45 10.57
CA PHE A 179 6.96 -5.07 9.81
C PHE A 179 6.56 -3.65 10.17
N GLY A 180 6.75 -2.70 9.26
CA GLY A 180 6.23 -1.34 9.38
C GLY A 180 4.75 -1.27 9.02
N TYR A 181 4.12 -0.10 9.14
CA TYR A 181 2.70 0.11 8.85
C TYR A 181 1.76 -0.90 9.56
N THR A 182 2.12 -1.31 10.78
CA THR A 182 1.36 -2.32 11.51
C THR A 182 0.76 -1.77 12.79
N GLN A 183 -0.42 -2.30 13.13
CA GLN A 183 -1.28 -1.93 14.26
C GLN A 183 -1.85 -0.51 14.21
N ASP A 184 -0.99 0.49 14.14
CA ASP A 184 -1.33 1.92 14.19
C ASP A 184 -0.49 2.72 13.19
N TYR A 185 -0.83 3.99 12.99
CA TYR A 185 -0.07 4.92 12.16
C TYR A 185 0.29 6.17 12.94
N VAL A 186 1.56 6.31 13.28
CA VAL A 186 2.12 7.41 14.10
C VAL A 186 3.02 8.34 13.27
N GLY A 187 2.80 8.37 11.96
CA GLY A 187 3.64 9.10 11.02
C GLY A 187 5.02 8.47 10.85
N TYR A 188 6.01 9.31 10.59
CA TYR A 188 7.40 8.90 10.34
C TYR A 188 8.17 8.70 11.65
N SER A 189 9.06 7.72 11.66
CA SER A 189 9.95 7.44 12.79
C SER A 189 11.39 7.40 12.31
N ILE A 190 12.09 8.52 12.46
CA ILE A 190 13.51 8.71 12.12
C ILE A 190 14.30 9.05 13.39
N LEU A 191 15.62 8.91 13.35
CA LEU A 191 16.47 9.28 14.48
C LEU A 191 16.58 10.81 14.60
N GLU A 192 16.91 11.28 15.79
CA GLU A 192 16.99 12.71 16.11
C GLU A 192 17.90 13.48 15.14
N ASP A 193 19.08 12.93 14.82
CA ASP A 193 20.02 13.57 13.89
C ASP A 193 19.44 13.73 12.48
N ASP A 194 18.57 12.81 12.04
CA ASP A 194 17.86 12.92 10.75
C ASP A 194 16.68 13.89 10.86
N TRP A 195 16.03 13.96 12.03
CA TRP A 195 14.96 14.93 12.26
C TRP A 195 15.47 16.37 12.14
N TRP A 196 16.62 16.67 12.74
CA TRP A 196 17.23 18.00 12.66
C TRP A 196 17.78 18.35 11.26
N GLN A 197 17.92 17.39 10.35
CA GLN A 197 18.19 17.66 8.93
C GLN A 197 16.96 18.20 8.20
N GLY A 198 15.75 18.01 8.76
CA GLY A 198 14.49 18.44 8.17
C GLY A 198 14.00 17.47 7.08
N GLY A 199 13.20 18.00 6.15
CA GLY A 199 12.63 17.21 5.06
C GLY A 199 11.29 16.56 5.39
N TYR A 200 10.79 15.77 4.44
CA TYR A 200 9.42 15.26 4.49
C TYR A 200 9.19 14.32 5.68
N GLU A 201 10.13 13.43 5.96
CA GLU A 201 10.04 12.47 7.07
C GLU A 201 10.07 13.19 8.43
N ALA A 202 10.95 14.18 8.62
CA ALA A 202 10.98 15.01 9.83
C ALA A 202 9.66 15.76 10.03
N SER A 203 9.10 16.28 8.92
CA SER A 203 7.82 17.00 8.93
C SER A 203 6.64 16.11 9.38
N GLY A 204 6.75 14.79 9.20
CA GLY A 204 5.72 13.83 9.57
C GLY A 204 6.01 13.02 10.84
N ALA A 205 7.08 13.32 11.58
CA ALA A 205 7.36 12.75 12.90
C ALA A 205 6.57 13.52 13.98
N MET A 206 5.33 13.08 14.23
CA MET A 206 4.30 13.85 14.94
C MET A 206 4.63 14.19 16.40
N TRP A 207 5.51 13.40 17.03
CA TRP A 207 5.99 13.61 18.39
C TRP A 207 7.44 14.11 18.45
N GLY A 208 7.97 14.64 17.35
CA GLY A 208 9.22 15.37 17.31
C GLY A 208 10.48 14.50 17.26
N PRO A 209 11.66 15.10 17.54
CA PRO A 209 12.97 14.50 17.28
C PRO A 209 13.26 13.19 18.02
N LEU A 210 12.68 12.99 19.20
CA LEU A 210 12.93 11.79 20.02
C LEU A 210 11.99 10.63 19.69
N GLN A 211 10.97 10.82 18.83
CA GLN A 211 9.95 9.81 18.54
C GLN A 211 10.56 8.50 18.03
N GLY A 212 11.45 8.55 17.03
CA GLY A 212 11.97 7.34 16.40
C GLY A 212 12.83 6.50 17.36
N ALA A 213 13.70 7.15 18.14
CA ALA A 213 14.52 6.48 19.14
C ALA A 213 13.67 5.85 20.26
N TYR A 214 12.65 6.58 20.74
CA TYR A 214 11.70 6.07 21.72
C TYR A 214 10.98 4.83 21.21
N LEU A 215 10.37 4.88 20.02
CA LEU A 215 9.64 3.76 19.46
C LEU A 215 10.54 2.55 19.17
N ALA A 216 11.79 2.79 18.74
CA ALA A 216 12.80 1.73 18.58
C ALA A 216 13.09 1.02 19.92
N GLU A 217 13.30 1.79 21.00
CA GLU A 217 13.51 1.25 22.34
C GLU A 217 12.30 0.43 22.81
N GLN A 218 11.08 0.93 22.60
CA GLN A 218 9.87 0.22 23.00
C GLN A 218 9.68 -1.08 22.20
N ALA A 219 9.95 -1.08 20.90
CA ALA A 219 9.93 -2.26 20.06
C ALA A 219 10.90 -3.34 20.57
N ALA A 220 12.15 -2.95 20.84
CA ALA A 220 13.16 -3.86 21.37
C ALA A 220 12.85 -4.33 22.80
N ARG A 221 12.31 -3.46 23.65
CA ARG A 221 11.84 -3.81 25.01
C ARG A 221 10.73 -4.85 24.95
N VAL A 222 9.75 -4.68 24.06
CA VAL A 222 8.65 -5.63 23.85
C VAL A 222 9.18 -6.97 23.34
N PHE A 223 10.12 -6.95 22.38
CA PHE A 223 10.79 -8.16 21.91
C PHE A 223 11.56 -8.88 23.03
N GLY A 224 12.37 -8.15 23.79
CA GLY A 224 13.14 -8.70 24.90
C GLY A 224 12.27 -9.33 25.99
N ARG A 225 11.06 -8.81 26.21
CA ARG A 225 10.06 -9.43 27.12
C ARG A 225 9.49 -10.72 26.56
N TYR A 226 9.12 -10.72 25.28
CA TYR A 226 8.68 -11.92 24.59
C TYR A 226 9.72 -13.04 24.72
N MET A 227 11.00 -12.72 24.51
CA MET A 227 12.11 -13.68 24.67
C MET A 227 12.26 -14.21 26.10
N LYS A 228 12.12 -13.34 27.11
CA LYS A 228 12.21 -13.72 28.53
C LYS A 228 10.97 -14.45 29.05
N ARG A 229 9.86 -14.45 28.30
CA ARG A 229 8.54 -14.94 28.75
C ARG A 229 8.15 -14.34 30.11
N SER A 230 8.47 -13.06 30.30
CA SER A 230 8.29 -12.38 31.58
C SER A 230 6.88 -11.83 31.75
N ASP A 231 6.22 -12.20 32.86
CA ASP A 231 4.96 -11.59 33.29
C ASP A 231 5.17 -10.12 33.73
N GLY A 232 4.13 -9.29 33.63
CA GLY A 232 4.07 -7.93 34.20
C GLY A 232 4.53 -6.81 33.26
N TRP A 233 3.69 -6.47 32.28
CA TRP A 233 3.73 -5.20 31.56
C TRP A 233 2.64 -4.32 32.15
N ASP A 234 2.98 -3.09 32.52
CA ASP A 234 1.98 -2.13 32.97
C ASP A 234 1.35 -1.54 31.70
N GLU A 235 0.27 -2.18 31.24
CA GLU A 235 -0.44 -1.75 30.04
C GLU A 235 -1.11 -0.41 30.36
N PRO A 236 -0.86 0.64 29.56
CA PRO A 236 -1.62 1.86 29.68
C PRO A 236 -3.12 1.62 29.56
N ASP A 237 -3.93 2.44 30.22
CA ASP A 237 -5.39 2.35 30.11
C ASP A 237 -5.84 2.56 28.66
N ILE A 238 -6.86 1.81 28.23
CA ILE A 238 -7.41 1.93 26.87
C ILE A 238 -8.01 3.32 26.68
N LEU A 239 -7.58 4.06 25.66
CA LEU A 239 -8.23 5.30 25.28
C LEU A 239 -9.65 5.05 24.79
N ALA A 240 -10.57 5.92 25.21
CA ALA A 240 -11.91 5.93 24.62
C ALA A 240 -11.79 6.33 23.14
N PRO A 241 -12.59 5.73 22.24
CA PRO A 241 -12.69 6.24 20.87
C PRO A 241 -13.17 7.69 20.89
N PHE A 242 -12.82 8.46 19.86
CA PHE A 242 -13.25 9.86 19.74
C PHE A 242 -14.77 9.97 19.97
N PRO A 243 -15.20 10.80 20.96
CA PRO A 243 -16.60 11.00 21.23
C PRO A 243 -17.19 11.82 20.07
N ASP A 244 -18.15 11.23 19.37
CA ASP A 244 -19.07 11.90 18.43
C ASP A 244 -18.51 12.21 17.02
N TYR A 245 -18.59 11.21 16.14
CA TYR A 245 -18.83 11.46 14.72
C TYR A 245 -20.30 11.11 14.40
N ASP A 246 -21.16 12.13 14.32
CA ASP A 246 -22.48 11.98 13.68
C ASP A 246 -22.22 11.98 12.16
N TYR A 247 -22.18 10.80 11.57
CA TYR A 247 -21.96 10.63 10.13
C TYR A 247 -23.27 10.22 9.45
N ASP A 248 -23.74 11.07 8.55
CA ASP A 248 -24.78 10.71 7.59
C ASP A 248 -24.18 9.74 6.56
N PRO A 249 -24.69 8.49 6.44
CA PRO A 249 -24.22 7.56 5.43
C PRO A 249 -24.34 8.16 4.03
N TYR A 250 -23.25 8.08 3.25
CA TYR A 250 -23.29 8.47 1.85
C TYR A 250 -24.36 7.65 1.11
N VAL A 251 -25.19 8.34 0.33
CA VAL A 251 -26.19 7.72 -0.53
C VAL A 251 -25.67 7.76 -1.96
N PRO A 252 -25.42 6.60 -2.60
CA PRO A 252 -24.99 6.54 -3.99
C PRO A 252 -25.93 7.30 -4.93
N ALA A 253 -25.36 8.00 -5.90
CA ALA A 253 -26.16 8.66 -6.92
C ALA A 253 -26.85 7.60 -7.80
N THR A 254 -28.07 7.90 -8.26
CA THR A 254 -28.79 7.05 -9.19
C THR A 254 -28.07 7.06 -10.56
N PRO A 255 -27.58 5.92 -11.05
CA PRO A 255 -26.90 5.87 -12.33
C PRO A 255 -27.89 5.96 -13.50
N VAL A 256 -27.45 6.55 -14.60
CA VAL A 256 -28.23 6.66 -15.84
C VAL A 256 -27.81 5.57 -16.83
N ASP A 257 -28.80 4.88 -17.40
CA ASP A 257 -28.65 3.93 -18.52
C ASP A 257 -27.62 2.82 -18.29
N VAL A 258 -27.53 2.30 -17.06
CA VAL A 258 -26.65 1.18 -16.67
C VAL A 258 -26.76 0.01 -17.64
N GLY A 259 -25.61 -0.52 -18.06
CA GLY A 259 -25.53 -1.65 -18.98
C GLY A 259 -25.45 -1.25 -20.46
N THR A 260 -25.49 0.05 -20.77
CA THR A 260 -25.38 0.54 -22.15
C THR A 260 -23.91 0.65 -22.56
N ILE A 261 -23.57 0.14 -23.75
CA ILE A 261 -22.25 0.36 -24.35
C ILE A 261 -22.11 1.84 -24.72
N HIS A 262 -21.12 2.51 -24.14
CA HIS A 262 -20.76 3.89 -24.46
C HIS A 262 -19.79 3.93 -25.66
N THR A 263 -18.75 3.09 -25.62
CA THR A 263 -17.76 2.92 -26.69
C THR A 263 -17.45 1.44 -26.82
N ASP A 264 -17.66 0.89 -28.02
CA ASP A 264 -17.35 -0.51 -28.33
C ASP A 264 -15.92 -0.68 -28.87
N VAL A 265 -15.42 -1.91 -28.87
CA VAL A 265 -14.08 -2.26 -29.36
C VAL A 265 -13.98 -2.22 -30.89
N LEU A 266 -12.77 -2.01 -31.42
CA LEU A 266 -12.45 -2.23 -32.83
C LEU A 266 -12.44 -3.73 -33.17
N SER A 267 -12.60 -4.06 -34.46
CA SER A 267 -12.59 -5.45 -34.94
C SER A 267 -11.22 -6.12 -34.90
N ASP A 268 -10.14 -5.34 -34.96
CA ASP A 268 -8.78 -5.83 -35.09
C ASP A 268 -7.76 -4.89 -34.45
N TYR A 269 -6.73 -5.48 -33.85
CA TYR A 269 -5.62 -4.79 -33.22
C TYR A 269 -4.29 -5.42 -33.63
N GLY A 270 -3.27 -4.57 -33.80
CA GLY A 270 -1.87 -4.99 -33.92
C GLY A 270 -1.20 -5.15 -32.55
N VAL A 271 0.06 -5.58 -32.55
CA VAL A 271 0.86 -5.85 -31.35
C VAL A 271 1.01 -4.65 -30.40
N GLU A 272 1.05 -3.43 -30.93
CA GLU A 272 1.10 -2.18 -30.15
C GLU A 272 -0.31 -1.61 -29.85
N GLY A 273 -1.37 -2.38 -30.10
CA GLY A 273 -2.74 -1.94 -29.92
C GLY A 273 -3.16 -1.81 -28.45
N LEU A 274 -4.07 -0.88 -28.19
CA LEU A 274 -4.82 -0.76 -26.93
C LEU A 274 -6.29 -1.01 -27.21
N VAL A 275 -6.87 -2.01 -26.55
CA VAL A 275 -8.30 -2.28 -26.58
C VAL A 275 -8.97 -1.36 -25.57
N GLU A 276 -9.90 -0.52 -26.02
CA GLU A 276 -10.71 0.34 -25.15
C GLU A 276 -12.18 -0.06 -25.26
N PHE A 277 -12.80 -0.41 -24.14
CA PHE A 277 -14.23 -0.72 -24.04
C PHE A 277 -14.84 0.13 -22.94
N SER A 278 -15.94 0.84 -23.22
CA SER A 278 -16.60 1.69 -22.24
C SER A 278 -18.08 1.37 -22.10
N VAL A 279 -18.55 1.30 -20.86
CA VAL A 279 -19.96 1.07 -20.51
C VAL A 279 -20.47 2.13 -19.57
N LEU A 280 -21.78 2.38 -19.64
CA LEU A 280 -22.49 3.13 -18.62
C LEU A 280 -22.71 2.21 -17.42
N GLY A 281 -22.10 2.54 -16.29
CA GLY A 281 -22.11 1.72 -15.08
C GLY A 281 -22.72 2.42 -13.87
N SER A 282 -22.43 1.89 -12.69
CA SER A 282 -22.95 2.37 -11.42
C SER A 282 -22.02 3.36 -10.73
N ASP A 283 -22.52 3.96 -9.64
CA ASP A 283 -21.75 4.80 -8.73
C ASP A 283 -20.59 3.97 -8.11
N PRO A 284 -19.35 4.50 -8.08
CA PRO A 284 -18.19 3.78 -7.53
C PRO A 284 -18.35 3.35 -6.07
N TRP A 285 -19.27 3.94 -5.31
CA TRP A 285 -19.60 3.50 -3.96
C TRP A 285 -20.15 2.06 -3.91
N LEU A 286 -20.70 1.56 -5.02
CA LEU A 286 -21.19 0.18 -5.15
C LEU A 286 -20.10 -0.80 -5.58
N SER A 287 -18.84 -0.36 -5.65
CA SER A 287 -17.66 -1.02 -6.26
C SER A 287 -17.52 -0.73 -7.76
N ALA A 288 -16.29 -0.89 -8.25
CA ALA A 288 -16.01 -0.83 -9.69
C ALA A 288 -16.61 -2.06 -10.41
N PRO A 289 -17.10 -1.91 -11.66
CA PRO A 289 -17.47 -3.06 -12.46
C PRO A 289 -16.26 -3.95 -12.78
N LEU A 290 -16.48 -5.26 -12.86
CA LEU A 290 -15.44 -6.24 -13.16
C LEU A 290 -15.46 -6.59 -14.64
N ALA A 291 -14.39 -6.26 -15.36
CA ALA A 291 -14.18 -6.73 -16.72
C ALA A 291 -13.35 -8.02 -16.73
N THR A 292 -13.76 -9.01 -17.51
CA THR A 292 -13.04 -10.26 -17.74
C THR A 292 -12.78 -10.41 -19.24
N LEU A 293 -11.54 -10.75 -19.60
CA LEU A 293 -11.21 -11.10 -20.98
C LEU A 293 -11.68 -12.52 -21.28
N MET A 294 -12.54 -12.67 -22.29
CA MET A 294 -13.12 -13.94 -22.71
C MET A 294 -12.62 -14.32 -24.09
N THR A 295 -12.44 -15.62 -24.33
CA THR A 295 -12.26 -16.16 -25.68
C THR A 295 -13.57 -16.06 -26.47
N ALA A 296 -13.49 -16.13 -27.80
CA ALA A 296 -14.69 -16.21 -28.65
C ALA A 296 -15.60 -17.43 -28.36
N ALA A 297 -15.10 -18.44 -27.64
CA ALA A 297 -15.88 -19.60 -27.21
C ALA A 297 -16.66 -19.36 -25.90
N GLY A 298 -16.41 -18.24 -25.20
CA GLY A 298 -17.03 -17.93 -23.91
C GLY A 298 -16.26 -18.43 -22.70
N ASP A 299 -15.03 -18.92 -22.88
CA ASP A 299 -14.15 -19.30 -21.77
C ASP A 299 -13.26 -18.11 -21.34
N PRO A 300 -13.00 -17.89 -20.04
CA PRO A 300 -12.06 -16.86 -19.59
C PRO A 300 -10.65 -17.12 -20.11
N VAL A 301 -9.96 -16.05 -20.52
CA VAL A 301 -8.54 -16.11 -20.83
C VAL A 301 -7.77 -16.15 -19.52
N LEU A 302 -6.84 -17.11 -19.40
CA LEU A 302 -6.12 -17.36 -18.16
C LEU A 302 -4.69 -16.79 -18.20
N MET A 303 -4.24 -16.30 -17.07
CA MET A 303 -2.85 -16.03 -16.75
C MET A 303 -2.06 -17.34 -16.60
N GLY A 304 -0.72 -17.25 -16.54
CA GLY A 304 0.16 -18.42 -16.34
C GLY A 304 -0.14 -19.22 -15.07
N ASN A 305 -0.70 -18.56 -14.05
CA ASN A 305 -1.11 -19.15 -12.78
C ASN A 305 -2.56 -19.66 -12.75
N THR A 306 -3.20 -19.77 -13.91
CA THR A 306 -4.60 -20.22 -14.10
C THR A 306 -5.69 -19.27 -13.63
N ASN A 307 -5.35 -18.10 -13.06
CA ASN A 307 -6.35 -17.08 -12.75
C ASN A 307 -6.85 -16.41 -14.03
N PRO A 308 -8.14 -16.05 -14.14
CA PRO A 308 -8.65 -15.26 -15.25
C PRO A 308 -7.96 -13.89 -15.37
N ILE A 309 -7.86 -13.37 -16.60
CA ILE A 309 -7.46 -12.00 -16.87
C ILE A 309 -8.65 -11.08 -16.60
N THR A 310 -8.61 -10.36 -15.48
CA THR A 310 -9.68 -9.45 -15.06
C THR A 310 -9.17 -8.04 -14.75
N SER A 311 -10.09 -7.08 -14.63
CA SER A 311 -9.78 -5.70 -14.29
C SER A 311 -9.37 -5.42 -12.85
N ASP A 312 -9.47 -6.42 -11.97
CA ASP A 312 -8.87 -6.37 -10.63
C ASP A 312 -7.36 -6.68 -10.68
N GLY A 313 -6.88 -7.26 -11.78
CA GLY A 313 -5.48 -7.55 -12.02
C GLY A 313 -4.76 -6.44 -12.79
N GLN A 314 -3.45 -6.63 -13.00
CA GLN A 314 -2.58 -5.65 -13.67
C GLN A 314 -2.77 -5.54 -15.19
N ALA A 315 -3.64 -6.37 -15.80
CA ALA A 315 -3.82 -6.40 -17.24
C ALA A 315 -4.65 -5.23 -17.76
N PHE A 316 -5.59 -4.71 -16.96
CA PHE A 316 -6.43 -3.58 -17.35
C PHE A 316 -6.02 -2.30 -16.61
N VAL A 317 -6.26 -1.17 -17.28
CA VAL A 317 -6.42 0.13 -16.65
C VAL A 317 -7.91 0.48 -16.68
N VAL A 318 -8.48 0.79 -15.53
CA VAL A 318 -9.89 1.17 -15.39
C VAL A 318 -9.99 2.66 -15.10
N ASN A 319 -10.71 3.38 -15.95
CA ASN A 319 -10.98 4.81 -15.78
C ASN A 319 -12.46 5.05 -15.56
N LEU A 320 -12.79 5.89 -14.57
CA LEU A 320 -14.14 6.39 -14.36
C LEU A 320 -14.22 7.87 -14.74
N THR A 321 -15.17 8.19 -15.61
CA THR A 321 -15.64 9.57 -15.80
C THR A 321 -17.12 9.66 -15.44
N MET A 322 -17.57 10.83 -15.01
CA MET A 322 -18.95 11.00 -14.56
C MET A 322 -19.51 12.38 -14.92
N GLU A 323 -20.80 12.42 -15.23
CA GLU A 323 -21.52 13.64 -15.61
C GLU A 323 -22.85 13.77 -14.85
N PRO A 324 -23.08 14.89 -14.12
CA PRO A 324 -22.10 15.93 -13.78
C PRO A 324 -20.96 15.36 -12.90
N ARG A 325 -19.81 16.06 -12.80
CA ARG A 325 -18.73 15.68 -11.88
C ARG A 325 -19.07 16.07 -10.45
N TYR A 326 -18.56 15.35 -9.45
CA TYR A 326 -18.74 15.69 -8.03
C TYR A 326 -18.35 17.14 -7.70
N LYS A 327 -17.29 17.65 -8.32
CA LYS A 327 -16.84 19.04 -8.10
C LYS A 327 -17.72 20.10 -8.76
N ASP A 328 -18.45 19.74 -9.81
CA ASP A 328 -19.30 20.68 -10.56
C ASP A 328 -20.69 20.77 -9.92
N ASP A 329 -21.19 19.66 -9.38
CA ASP A 329 -22.43 19.58 -8.63
C ASP A 329 -22.31 18.49 -7.55
N LYS A 330 -22.21 18.89 -6.28
CA LYS A 330 -22.10 17.97 -5.14
C LYS A 330 -23.45 17.34 -4.76
N GLU A 331 -24.55 18.01 -5.10
CA GLU A 331 -25.91 17.64 -4.69
C GLU A 331 -26.64 16.80 -5.75
N ALA A 332 -26.02 16.58 -6.91
CA ALA A 332 -26.62 15.76 -7.97
C ALA A 332 -26.87 14.33 -7.49
N THR A 333 -28.16 13.98 -7.40
CA THR A 333 -28.64 12.64 -7.02
C THR A 333 -28.68 11.66 -8.20
N THR A 334 -28.34 12.11 -9.39
CA THR A 334 -28.35 11.32 -10.63
C THR A 334 -27.12 11.68 -11.45
N ARG A 335 -26.40 10.66 -11.94
CA ARG A 335 -25.20 10.83 -12.77
C ARG A 335 -25.10 9.76 -13.84
N THR A 336 -24.48 10.10 -14.96
CA THR A 336 -23.98 9.13 -15.92
C THR A 336 -22.57 8.75 -15.51
N PHE A 337 -22.31 7.48 -15.22
CA PHE A 337 -20.98 6.96 -14.91
C PHE A 337 -20.45 6.18 -16.10
N ILE A 338 -19.36 6.63 -16.70
CA ILE A 338 -18.73 5.99 -17.85
C ILE A 338 -17.47 5.30 -17.36
N TRP A 339 -17.50 3.97 -17.36
CA TRP A 339 -16.38 3.11 -16.98
C TRP A 339 -15.68 2.63 -18.24
N THR A 340 -14.39 2.95 -18.38
CA THR A 340 -13.55 2.58 -19.53
C THR A 340 -12.49 1.58 -19.09
N PHE A 341 -12.48 0.41 -19.74
CA PHE A 341 -11.51 -0.66 -19.57
C PHE A 341 -10.50 -0.59 -20.71
N SER A 342 -9.23 -0.41 -20.37
CA SER A 342 -8.13 -0.31 -21.33
C SER A 342 -7.19 -1.51 -21.14
N LEU A 343 -7.03 -2.32 -22.18
CA LEU A 343 -6.24 -3.56 -22.17
C LEU A 343 -5.21 -3.52 -23.30
N PRO A 344 -3.90 -3.48 -23.01
CA PRO A 344 -2.88 -3.50 -24.04
C PRO A 344 -2.78 -4.92 -24.61
N ILE A 345 -2.59 -5.03 -25.92
CA ILE A 345 -2.41 -6.33 -26.58
C ILE A 345 -1.12 -7.02 -26.12
N GLN A 346 -0.07 -6.22 -25.96
CA GLN A 346 1.23 -6.66 -25.48
C GLN A 346 1.82 -5.57 -24.58
N HIS A 347 2.24 -5.98 -23.38
CA HIS A 347 2.99 -5.11 -22.47
C HIS A 347 4.45 -5.03 -22.90
N ARG A 348 5.07 -3.87 -22.71
CA ARG A 348 6.48 -3.65 -23.07
C ARG A 348 7.45 -4.33 -22.11
N VAL A 349 7.09 -4.49 -20.83
CA VAL A 349 7.86 -5.31 -19.88
C VAL A 349 7.56 -6.78 -20.10
N VAL A 350 8.59 -7.55 -20.44
CA VAL A 350 8.46 -8.99 -20.71
C VAL A 350 8.01 -9.72 -19.43
N GLY A 351 6.99 -10.56 -19.54
CA GLY A 351 6.51 -11.41 -18.44
C GLY A 351 5.52 -10.74 -17.48
N ALA A 352 5.22 -9.44 -17.65
CA ALA A 352 4.20 -8.78 -16.84
C ALA A 352 2.81 -9.41 -17.06
N VAL A 353 2.35 -9.50 -18.30
CA VAL A 353 1.07 -10.11 -18.69
C VAL A 353 1.30 -10.92 -19.97
N PRO A 354 0.61 -12.06 -20.18
CA PRO A 354 0.69 -12.81 -21.42
C PRO A 354 0.33 -11.95 -22.64
N SER A 355 1.13 -12.03 -23.72
CA SER A 355 0.76 -11.44 -25.00
C SER A 355 -0.49 -12.12 -25.57
N LEU A 356 -1.41 -11.32 -26.10
CA LEU A 356 -2.66 -11.82 -26.67
C LEU A 356 -2.48 -12.22 -28.14
N SER A 357 -3.19 -13.27 -28.57
CA SER A 357 -3.29 -13.66 -29.98
C SER A 357 -4.55 -14.50 -30.21
N GLY A 358 -5.35 -14.13 -31.22
CA GLY A 358 -6.63 -14.80 -31.52
C GLY A 358 -7.82 -13.87 -31.46
N SER A 359 -8.98 -14.38 -31.02
CA SER A 359 -10.24 -13.63 -30.99
C SER A 359 -10.88 -13.63 -29.61
N TYR A 360 -11.31 -12.45 -29.18
CA TYR A 360 -11.72 -12.19 -27.81
C TYR A 360 -12.97 -11.31 -27.72
N VAL A 361 -13.55 -11.28 -26.52
CA VAL A 361 -14.65 -10.41 -26.07
C VAL A 361 -14.29 -9.91 -24.67
N ILE A 362 -14.67 -8.67 -24.33
CA ILE A 362 -14.64 -8.19 -22.94
C ILE A 362 -16.04 -8.35 -22.35
N HIS A 363 -16.15 -9.14 -21.29
CA HIS A 363 -17.37 -9.32 -20.51
C HIS A 363 -17.30 -8.44 -19.26
N VAL A 364 -18.31 -7.63 -18.99
CA VAL A 364 -18.34 -6.71 -17.84
C VAL A 364 -19.53 -6.97 -16.94
N GLU A 365 -19.24 -7.17 -15.66
CA GLU A 365 -20.20 -7.31 -14.57
C GLU A 365 -20.32 -5.98 -13.79
N ILE A 366 -21.48 -5.33 -13.87
CA ILE A 366 -21.74 -4.02 -13.24
C ILE A 366 -22.59 -4.21 -11.98
N PRO A 367 -22.10 -3.83 -10.78
CA PRO A 367 -22.88 -3.96 -9.54
C PRO A 367 -24.03 -2.95 -9.49
N ASN A 368 -25.22 -3.42 -9.11
CA ASN A 368 -26.42 -2.61 -8.91
C ASN A 368 -26.70 -2.36 -7.41
N SER A 369 -27.45 -1.30 -7.10
CA SER A 369 -27.77 -0.91 -5.71
C SER A 369 -28.63 -1.93 -4.95
N ASP A 370 -29.31 -2.83 -5.66
CA ASP A 370 -30.12 -3.90 -5.07
C ASP A 370 -29.33 -5.20 -4.83
N GLY A 371 -28.01 -5.17 -5.07
CA GLY A 371 -27.12 -6.32 -4.94
C GLY A 371 -27.13 -7.27 -6.13
N THR A 372 -27.84 -6.94 -7.22
CA THR A 372 -27.75 -7.68 -8.49
C THR A 372 -26.62 -7.16 -9.38
N THR A 373 -26.36 -7.85 -10.48
CA THR A 373 -25.35 -7.46 -11.48
C THR A 373 -26.02 -7.26 -12.85
N THR A 374 -25.59 -6.23 -13.57
CA THR A 374 -25.90 -6.03 -14.99
C THR A 374 -24.70 -6.47 -15.82
N GLU A 375 -24.91 -7.39 -16.77
CA GLU A 375 -23.84 -7.93 -17.63
C GLU A 375 -23.84 -7.24 -19.00
N VAL A 376 -22.65 -6.94 -19.53
CA VAL A 376 -22.46 -6.35 -20.86
C VAL A 376 -21.27 -6.99 -21.55
N ASP A 377 -21.47 -7.44 -22.78
CA ASP A 377 -20.39 -7.94 -23.64
C ASP A 377 -20.03 -6.89 -24.70
N SER A 378 -18.73 -6.74 -24.96
CA SER A 378 -18.26 -6.01 -26.14
C SER A 378 -18.57 -6.77 -27.43
N SER A 379 -18.43 -6.10 -28.57
CA SER A 379 -18.22 -6.83 -29.84
C SER A 379 -16.97 -7.70 -29.77
N SER A 380 -16.86 -8.70 -30.66
CA SER A 380 -15.64 -9.50 -30.77
C SER A 380 -14.54 -8.75 -31.52
N PHE A 381 -13.30 -8.98 -31.10
CA PHE A 381 -12.11 -8.40 -31.73
C PHE A 381 -11.02 -9.44 -31.95
N ALA A 382 -10.18 -9.22 -32.96
CA ALA A 382 -9.06 -10.08 -33.32
C ALA A 382 -7.71 -9.41 -33.03
N VAL A 383 -6.73 -10.23 -32.67
CA VAL A 383 -5.36 -9.82 -32.36
C VAL A 383 -4.43 -10.63 -33.25
N GLN A 384 -3.61 -9.93 -34.05
CA GLN A 384 -2.72 -10.51 -35.06
C GLN A 384 -1.30 -10.75 -34.56
#